data_AF-A0A7C5GXZ3-F1
#
_entry.id   AF-A0A7C5GXZ3-F1
#
_cell.length_a   1.000
_cell.length_b   1.000
_cell.length_c   1.000
_cell.angle_alpha   90.00
_cell.angle_beta   90.00
_cell.angle_gamma   90.00
#
_symmetry.space_group_name_H-M   'P 1'
#
loop_
_entity.id
_entity.type
_entity.pdbx_description
1 polymer ?
#
loop_
_entity_poly.entity_id
_entity_poly.type
_entity_poly.pdbx_seq_one_letter_code
_entity_poly.pdbx_strand_id
1 'polypeptide(L)' 'FQGRGLGRYLLHRTLEEAWRGDPKRVWLHTCEWDHRAALHLYIGTGFGVFKQGIHMQKVPDDFEG' A
#
# COMPACT_ATOMS: atom_id res chain seq x y z
N PHE A 1 -8.55 -0.36 -15.29
CA PHE A 1 -9.15 0.72 -14.47
C PHE A 1 -8.13 1.68 -13.82
N GLN A 2 -6.87 1.72 -14.28
CA GLN A 2 -5.82 2.59 -13.69
C GLN A 2 -5.96 4.06 -14.16
N GLY A 3 -5.31 5.00 -13.47
CA GLY A 3 -5.23 6.41 -13.90
C GLY A 3 -6.45 7.29 -13.59
N ARG A 4 -7.47 6.78 -12.88
CA ARG A 4 -8.71 7.52 -12.54
C ARG A 4 -8.71 8.15 -11.14
N GLY A 5 -7.55 8.22 -10.47
CA GLY A 5 -7.44 8.73 -9.10
C GLY A 5 -8.01 7.83 -8.00
N LEU A 6 -8.53 6.64 -8.33
CA LEU A 6 -9.19 5.73 -7.38
C LEU A 6 -8.26 5.28 -6.24
N GLY A 7 -6.97 5.03 -6.51
CA GLY A 7 -6.01 4.65 -5.47
C GLY A 7 -5.86 5.73 -4.39
N ARG A 8 -5.82 7.00 -4.80
CA ARG A 8 -5.75 8.14 -3.86
C ARG A 8 -7.02 8.26 -3.04
N TYR A 9 -8.18 8.14 -3.68
CA TYR A 9 -9.47 8.16 -3.01
C TYR A 9 -9.56 7.05 -1.96
N LEU A 10 -9.28 5.80 -2.34
CA LEU A 10 -9.36 4.65 -1.45
C LEU A 10 -8.37 4.78 -0.29
N LEU A 11 -7.12 5.14 -0.55
CA LEU A 11 -6.12 5.31 0.51
C LEU A 11 -6.56 6.36 1.55
N HIS A 12 -7.10 7.49 1.08
CA HIS A 12 -7.57 8.54 1.99
C HIS A 12 -8.73 8.06 2.87
N ARG A 13 -9.75 7.42 2.27
CA ARG A 13 -10.88 6.85 3.03
C ARG A 13 -10.42 5.79 4.03
N THR A 14 -9.51 4.91 3.64
CA THR A 14 -8.96 3.87 4.54
C THR A 14 -8.19 4.49 5.71
N LEU A 15 -7.41 5.54 5.47
CA LEU A 15 -6.70 6.26 6.54
C LEU A 15 -7.68 6.96 7.49
N GLU A 16 -8.69 7.66 6.96
CA GLU A 16 -9.72 8.29 7.79
C GLU A 16 -10.37 7.27 8.73
N GLU A 17 -10.78 6.10 8.22
CA GLU A 17 -11.38 5.05 9.05
C GLU A 17 -10.38 4.44 10.04
N ALA A 18 -9.12 4.22 9.64
CA ALA A 18 -8.10 3.67 10.53
C ALA A 18 -7.84 4.59 11.74
N TRP A 19 -7.78 5.92 11.52
CA TRP A 19 -7.52 6.89 12.58
C TRP A 19 -8.69 7.09 13.55
N ARG A 20 -9.91 6.70 13.19
CA ARG A 20 -11.07 6.73 14.12
C ARG A 20 -10.87 5.84 15.34
N GLY A 21 -10.02 4.82 15.23
CA GLY A 21 -9.65 3.95 16.35
C GLY A 21 -8.57 4.52 17.26
N ASP A 22 -8.15 5.77 17.08
CA ASP A 22 -7.03 6.42 17.79
C ASP A 22 -5.75 5.54 17.86
N PRO A 23 -5.29 4.96 16.73
CA PRO A 23 -4.09 4.14 16.74
C PRO A 23 -2.86 5.01 17.01
N LYS A 24 -1.84 4.46 17.66
CA LYS A 24 -0.54 5.16 17.77
C LYS A 24 0.19 5.27 16.42
N ARG A 25 -0.08 4.36 15.49
CA ARG A 25 0.52 4.28 14.16
C ARG A 25 -0.32 3.39 13.24
N VAL A 26 -0.38 3.76 11.95
CA VAL A 26 -0.92 2.91 10.88
C VAL A 26 0.24 2.32 10.07
N TRP A 27 0.15 1.02 9.78
CA TRP A 27 1.12 0.28 8.99
C TRP A 27 0.57 0.00 7.60
N LEU A 28 1.42 0.15 6.59
CA LEU A 28 1.13 -0.24 5.22
C LEU A 28 2.27 -1.14 4.74
N HIS A 29 1.91 -2.33 4.25
CA HIS A 29 2.83 -3.26 3.61
C HIS A 29 2.67 -3.15 2.10
N THR A 30 3.77 -3.07 1.37
CA THR A 30 3.80 -2.95 -0.09
C THR A 30 5.03 -3.68 -0.62
N CYS A 31 4.98 -4.15 -1.87
CA CYS A 31 6.10 -4.80 -2.55
C CYS A 31 6.22 -4.35 -4.01
N GLU A 32 7.27 -4.81 -4.70
CA GLU A 32 7.55 -4.41 -6.08
C GLU A 32 6.50 -4.90 -7.11
N TRP A 33 5.69 -5.90 -6.74
CA TRP A 33 4.56 -6.36 -7.56
C TRP A 33 3.30 -5.50 -7.43
N ASP A 34 3.26 -4.55 -6.50
CA ASP A 34 2.21 -3.54 -6.49
C ASP A 34 2.33 -2.61 -7.71
N HIS A 35 1.28 -1.83 -7.96
CA HIS A 35 1.31 -0.84 -9.02
C HIS A 35 2.47 0.16 -8.83
N ARG A 36 3.25 0.45 -9.88
CA ARG A 36 4.42 1.37 -9.83
C ARG A 36 4.19 2.74 -9.17
N ALA A 37 2.95 3.24 -9.19
CA ALA A 37 2.57 4.50 -8.56
C ALA A 37 2.23 4.40 -7.06
N ALA A 38 2.17 3.18 -6.52
CA ALA A 38 1.74 2.90 -5.14
C ALA A 38 2.71 3.50 -4.13
N LEU A 39 4.02 3.22 -4.25
CA LEU A 39 5.03 3.76 -3.34
C LEU A 39 5.01 5.30 -3.28
N HIS A 40 4.95 5.94 -4.45
CA HIS A 40 4.84 7.41 -4.53
C HIS A 40 3.56 7.93 -3.88
N LEU A 41 2.43 7.25 -4.07
CA LEU A 41 1.16 7.61 -3.43
C LEU A 41 1.25 7.48 -1.91
N TYR A 42 1.82 6.38 -1.39
CA TYR A 42 1.95 6.15 0.05
C TYR A 42 2.84 7.20 0.71
N ILE A 43 4.04 7.44 0.16
CA ILE A 43 4.96 8.47 0.66
C ILE A 43 4.30 9.86 0.58
N GLY A 44 3.63 10.18 -0.53
CA GLY A 44 2.91 11.45 -0.71
C GLY A 44 1.72 11.65 0.23
N THR A 45 1.27 10.59 0.92
CA THR A 45 0.17 10.65 1.90
C THR A 45 0.69 10.62 3.35
N GLY A 46 2.01 10.74 3.55
CA GLY A 46 2.62 10.86 4.88
C GLY A 46 3.15 9.54 5.46
N PHE A 47 3.16 8.45 4.70
CA PHE A 47 3.89 7.25 5.12
C PHE A 47 5.40 7.44 4.99
N GLY A 48 6.15 6.87 5.94
CA GLY A 48 7.60 6.74 5.88
C GLY A 48 8.02 5.28 5.87
N VAL A 49 9.15 4.98 5.22
CA VAL A 49 9.74 3.63 5.23
C VAL A 49 10.23 3.32 6.64
N PHE A 50 9.66 2.29 7.27
CA PHE A 50 10.07 1.83 8.60
C PHE A 50 10.89 0.54 8.55
N LYS A 51 10.55 -0.37 7.62
CA LYS A 51 11.25 -1.65 7.44
C LYS A 51 11.18 -2.06 5.97
N GLN A 52 12.28 -2.60 5.46
CA GLN A 52 12.38 -3.23 4.15
C GLN A 52 13.04 -4.60 4.31
N GLY A 53 12.66 -5.56 3.46
CA GLY A 53 13.24 -6.89 3.46
C GLY A 53 12.62 -7.76 2.38
N ILE A 54 13.26 -8.89 2.11
CA ILE A 54 12.80 -9.89 1.14
C ILE A 54 11.99 -10.95 1.90
N HIS A 55 10.85 -11.35 1.34
CA HIS A 55 10.02 -12.41 1.88
C HIS A 55 9.66 -13.41 0.79
N MET A 56 9.70 -14.71 1.11
CA MET A 56 9.27 -15.76 0.21
C MET A 56 7.76 -15.91 0.31
N GLN A 57 7.05 -15.62 -0.78
CA GLN A 57 5.61 -15.89 -0.90
C GLN A 57 5.40 -17.09 -1.82
N LYS A 58 4.56 -18.04 -1.40
CA LYS A 58 4.06 -19.06 -2.31
C LYS A 58 3.08 -18.41 -3.28
N VAL A 59 3.32 -18.60 -4.57
CA VAL A 59 2.39 -18.24 -5.64
C VAL A 59 1.79 -19.51 -6.24
N PRO A 60 0.62 -19.44 -6.89
CA PRO A 60 0.10 -20.55 -7.68
C PRO A 60 1.11 -21.03 -8.73
N ASP A 61 1.10 -22.33 -9.03
CA ASP A 61 2.04 -22.93 -9.99
C ASP A 61 1.86 -22.37 -11.43
N ASP A 62 0.68 -21.82 -11.73
CA ASP A 62 0.30 -21.21 -13.00
C ASP A 62 0.46 -19.67 -13.02
N PHE A 63 1.22 -19.11 -12.09
CA PHE A 63 1.45 -17.66 -12.04
C PHE A 63 2.41 -17.19 -13.15
N GLU A 64 1.90 -16.45 -14.14
CA GLU A 64 2.69 -16.00 -15.31
C GLU A 64 3.46 -14.67 -15.12
N GLY A 65 3.26 -13.96 -14.00
CA GLY A 65 3.98 -12.70 -13.69
C GLY A 65 3.45 -11.46 -14.40
#